data_AF-A0A8S3KJ35-F1
#
_entry.id   AF-A0A8S3KJ35-F1
#
_cell.length_a   1.000
_cell.length_b   1.000
_cell.length_c   1.000
_cell.angle_alpha   90.00
_cell.angle_beta   90.00
_cell.angle_gamma   90.00
#
_symmetry.space_group_name_H-M   'P 1'
#
loop_
_entity.id
_entity.type
_entity.pdbx_description
1 polymer ?
#
loop_
_entity_poly.entity_id
_entity_poly.type
_entity_poly.pdbx_seq_one_letter_code
_entity_poly.pdbx_strand_id
1 'polypeptide(L)' 'MLIITTMSVFNGYGNGSFRSQKTLAAGIYPTLLDIADFNGDNRLDLTVANYGNNSVGVYFGVGVSYRKFQQ' A
#
# COMPACT_ATOMS: atom_id res chain seq x y z
N MET A 1 -15.98 4.59 20.27
CA MET A 1 -14.82 3.75 19.91
C MET A 1 -14.46 4.05 18.47
N LEU A 2 -13.27 4.59 18.21
CA LEU A 2 -12.76 4.77 16.84
C LEU A 2 -12.44 3.38 16.28
N ILE A 3 -13.15 2.94 15.25
CA ILE A 3 -12.79 1.74 14.50
C ILE A 3 -11.89 2.20 13.36
N ILE A 4 -10.59 2.02 13.53
CA ILE A 4 -9.64 2.12 12.42
C ILE A 4 -9.57 0.76 11.72
N THR A 5 -9.61 0.75 10.40
CA THR A 5 -9.41 -0.48 9.61
C THR A 5 -7.91 -0.71 9.42
N THR A 6 -7.49 -1.95 9.23
CA THR A 6 -6.10 -2.26 8.87
C THR A 6 -6.03 -2.84 7.47
N MET A 7 -4.92 -2.58 6.78
CA MET A 7 -4.56 -3.21 5.52
C MET A 7 -3.46 -4.24 5.75
N SER A 8 -3.61 -5.40 5.13
CA SER A 8 -2.64 -6.48 5.19
C SER A 8 -1.87 -6.54 3.88
N VAL A 9 -0.54 -6.42 3.95
CA VAL A 9 0.33 -6.46 2.79
C VAL A 9 1.27 -7.65 2.89
N PHE A 10 1.33 -8.44 1.82
CA PHE A 10 2.22 -9.58 1.67
C PHE A 10 3.10 -9.36 0.44
N ASN A 11 4.39 -9.11 0.65
CA ASN A 11 5.33 -8.99 -0.46
C ASN A 11 5.66 -10.39 -1.01
N GLY A 12 5.47 -10.60 -2.31
CA GLY A 12 5.80 -11.87 -2.97
C GLY A 12 7.30 -12.09 -3.11
N TYR A 13 7.73 -13.34 -3.05
CA TYR A 13 9.09 -13.76 -3.40
C TYR A 13 9.29 -13.99 -4.91
N GLY A 14 8.22 -13.98 -5.69
CA GLY A 14 8.24 -14.26 -7.14
C GLY A 14 8.17 -15.74 -7.51
N ASN A 15 8.05 -16.63 -6.52
CA ASN A 15 7.94 -18.08 -6.69
C ASN A 15 6.57 -18.64 -6.23
N GLY A 16 5.56 -17.77 -6.15
CA GLY A 16 4.23 -18.12 -5.61
C GLY A 16 4.11 -18.09 -4.09
N SER A 17 5.20 -17.85 -3.35
CA SER A 17 5.17 -17.66 -1.89
C SER A 17 5.29 -16.19 -1.47
N PHE A 18 4.92 -15.90 -0.22
CA PHE A 18 4.90 -14.55 0.35
C PHE A 18 5.77 -14.43 1.60
N ARG A 19 6.27 -13.22 1.83
CA ARG A 19 6.88 -12.80 3.11
C ARG A 19 5.83 -12.68 4.20
N SER A 20 6.28 -12.54 5.46
CA SER A 20 5.41 -12.22 6.59
C SER A 20 4.57 -10.97 6.34
N GLN A 21 3.34 -11.00 6.84
CA GLN A 21 2.38 -9.91 6.76
C GLN A 21 2.96 -8.61 7.31
N LYS A 22 2.73 -7.51 6.59
CA LYS A 22 2.83 -6.15 7.12
C LYS A 22 1.43 -5.62 7.36
N THR A 23 1.20 -5.09 8.56
CA THR A 23 -0.08 -4.46 8.93
C THR A 23 0.09 -2.96 8.86
N LEU A 24 -0.69 -2.31 8.02
CA LEU A 24 -0.73 -0.85 7.89
C LEU A 24 -2.06 -0.34 8.45
N ALA A 25 -2.01 0.70 9.28
CA ALA A 25 -3.23 1.34 9.78
C ALA A 25 -3.87 2.15 8.67
N ALA A 26 -5.13 1.90 8.33
CA ALA A 26 -5.94 2.73 7.44
C ALA A 26 -6.88 3.64 8.26
N GLY A 27 -7.60 4.51 7.56
CA GLY A 27 -8.67 5.30 8.14
C GLY A 27 -9.96 4.50 8.34
N ILE A 28 -11.07 5.21 8.34
CA ILE A 28 -12.40 4.63 8.54
C ILE A 28 -13.03 4.37 7.17
N TYR A 29 -13.62 3.18 6.98
CA TYR A 29 -14.27 2.77 5.73
C TYR A 29 -13.41 3.06 4.48
N PRO A 30 -12.25 2.39 4.33
CA PRO A 30 -11.47 2.49 3.11
C PRO A 30 -12.27 1.95 1.92
N THR A 31 -12.27 2.67 0.80
CA THR A 31 -13.09 2.35 -0.38
C THR A 31 -12.27 2.12 -1.65
N LEU A 32 -11.10 2.76 -1.75
CA LEU A 32 -10.25 2.68 -2.93
C LEU A 32 -8.79 2.51 -2.53
N LEU A 33 -8.03 1.82 -3.38
CA LEU A 33 -6.59 1.63 -3.30
C LEU A 33 -5.97 1.94 -4.66
N ASP A 34 -4.79 2.55 -4.65
CA ASP A 34 -3.96 2.74 -5.84
C ASP A 34 -2.48 2.51 -5.51
N ILE A 35 -1.71 2.09 -6.51
CA ILE A 35 -0.29 1.70 -6.39
C ILE A 35 0.50 2.36 -7.51
N ALA A 36 1.40 3.25 -7.15
CA ALA A 36 2.34 3.90 -8.07
C ALA A 36 3.60 4.35 -7.33
N ASP A 37 4.59 4.84 -8.06
CA ASP A 37 5.72 5.58 -7.48
C ASP A 37 5.28 7.05 -7.36
N PHE A 38 4.76 7.45 -6.20
CA PHE A 38 4.18 8.78 -5.99
C PHE A 38 5.22 9.81 -5.56
N ASN A 39 6.35 9.37 -4.99
CA ASN A 39 7.42 10.26 -4.49
C ASN A 39 8.69 10.27 -5.38
N GLY A 40 8.76 9.46 -6.43
CA GLY A 40 9.85 9.42 -7.39
C GLY A 40 11.08 8.63 -6.93
N ASP A 41 10.96 7.76 -5.92
CA ASP A 41 12.09 6.98 -5.38
C ASP A 41 12.33 5.63 -6.07
N ASN A 42 11.56 5.33 -7.12
CA ASN A 42 11.54 4.06 -7.85
C ASN A 42 11.13 2.85 -6.99
N ARG A 43 10.31 3.07 -5.96
CA ARG A 43 9.62 2.04 -5.19
C ARG A 43 8.12 2.24 -5.34
N LEU A 44 7.36 1.15 -5.26
CA LEU A 44 5.90 1.25 -5.29
C LEU A 44 5.40 1.69 -3.92
N ASP A 45 4.61 2.74 -3.95
CA ASP A 45 3.86 3.29 -2.85
C ASP A 45 2.41 2.79 -2.90
N LEU A 46 1.70 2.95 -1.79
CA LEU A 46 0.28 2.62 -1.67
C LEU A 46 -0.48 3.86 -1.24
N THR A 47 -1.59 4.15 -1.89
CA THR A 47 -2.56 5.16 -1.43
C THR A 47 -3.90 4.52 -1.12
N VAL A 48 -4.56 4.99 -0.07
CA VAL A 48 -5.89 4.52 0.35
C VAL A 48 -6.83 5.71 0.54
N ALA A 49 -8.01 5.64 -0.07
CA ALA A 49 -9.09 6.60 0.17
C ALA A 49 -9.99 6.11 1.30
N ASN A 50 -10.05 6.85 2.39
CA ASN A 50 -10.85 6.53 3.59
C ASN A 50 -12.12 7.38 3.60
N TYR A 51 -13.23 6.79 3.16
CA TYR A 51 -14.51 7.49 3.04
C TYR A 51 -15.07 7.90 4.41
N GLY A 52 -14.92 7.04 5.42
CA GLY A 52 -15.55 7.23 6.73
C GLY A 52 -14.97 8.38 7.56
N ASN A 53 -13.74 8.83 7.27
CA ASN A 53 -13.13 9.98 7.94
C ASN A 53 -12.56 11.02 6.96
N ASN A 54 -12.99 10.99 5.69
CA ASN A 54 -12.63 11.97 4.65
C ASN A 54 -11.12 12.22 4.54
N SER A 55 -10.33 11.15 4.48
CA SER A 55 -8.87 11.26 4.41
C SER A 55 -8.26 10.34 3.37
N VAL A 56 -7.05 10.70 2.92
CA VAL A 56 -6.20 9.85 2.10
C VAL A 56 -4.98 9.44 2.92
N GLY A 57 -4.70 8.14 2.99
CA GLY A 57 -3.46 7.62 3.53
C GLY A 57 -2.46 7.36 2.41
N VAL A 58 -1.19 7.71 2.64
CA VAL A 58 -0.08 7.45 1.71
C VAL A 58 0.99 6.67 2.45
N TYR A 59 1.45 5.55 1.88
CA TYR A 59 2.47 4.69 2.46
C TYR A 59 3.58 4.49 1.45
N PHE A 60 4.73 5.09 1.72
CA PHE A 60 5.88 5.03 0.82
C PHE A 60 6.63 3.70 0.91
N GLY A 61 7.08 3.18 -0.23
CA GLY A 61 7.95 2.00 -0.31
C GLY A 61 7.36 0.74 0.31
N VAL A 62 6.04 0.57 0.25
CA VAL A 62 5.33 -0.63 0.76
C VAL A 62 5.56 -1.84 -0.15
N GLY A 63 5.61 -1.59 -1.46
CA GLY A 63 5.93 -2.59 -2.47
C GLY A 63 7.43 -2.86 -2.60
N VAL A 64 7.78 -3.85 -3.42
CA VAL A 64 9.17 -4.05 -3.86
C VAL A 64 9.42 -3.19 -5.10
N SER A 65 10.65 -2.72 -5.28
CA SER A 65 11.05 -2.02 -6.51
C SER A 65 10.72 -2.88 -7.73
N TYR A 66 10.00 -2.31 -8.69
CA TYR A 66 9.87 -2.92 -10.01
C TYR A 66 11.05 -2.44 -10.86
N ARG A 67 11.70 -3.35 -11.59
CA ARG A 67 12.65 -2.91 -12.61
C ARG A 67 11.84 -2.28 -13.73
N LYS A 68 11.99 -0.97 -13.93
CA LYS A 68 11.66 -0.36 -15.22
C LYS A 68 12.62 -1.02 -16.23
N PHE A 69 12.10 -1.89 -17.08
CA PHE A 69 12.80 -2.23 -18.31
C PHE A 69 12.77 -0.96 -19.16
N GLN A 70 13.79 -0.12 -19.01
CA GLN A 70 14.01 0.97 -19.97
C GLN A 70 14.37 0.31 -21.31
N GLN A 71 13.65 0.69 -22.36
CA GLN A 71 14.15 0.63 -23.73
C GLN A 71 15.19 1.73 -23.89
#